data_AF-B7GAA6-F1
#
_entry.id   AF-B7GAA6-F1
#
_cell.length_a   1.000
_cell.length_b   1.000
_cell.length_c   1.000
_cell.angle_alpha   90.00
_cell.angle_beta   90.00
_cell.angle_gamma   90.00
#
_symmetry.space_group_name_H-M   'P 1'
#
loop_
_entity.id
_entity.type
_entity.pdbx_description
1 polymer ?
#
loop_
_entity_poly.entity_id
_entity_poly.type
_entity_poly.pdbx_seq_one_letter_code
_entity_poly.pdbx_strand_id
1 'polypeptide(L)'
;LRDYREAEIRHGRLAMLASTFWPLQEMLDRLLLDDDQYGSLIYGSVTLPYFPLVMTAIMLLLGYLDVYSQAVKDMDEIGEAFLPGDCFWDPLKVLEGAPDSMKRNMQERELFNGRVAMLAFAAFVWEEGITHLPLIE
;
A
#
# COMPACT_ATOMS: atom_id res chain seq x y z
N LEU A 1 -18.72 10.15 -9.46
CA LEU A 1 -17.38 10.80 -9.37
C LEU A 1 -16.71 10.53 -8.02
N ARG A 2 -17.45 10.61 -6.89
CA ARG A 2 -16.94 10.31 -5.55
C ARG A 2 -16.27 8.93 -5.45
N ASP A 3 -16.96 7.88 -5.92
CA ASP A 3 -16.47 6.50 -5.80
C ASP A 3 -15.18 6.26 -6.60
N TYR A 4 -15.02 6.91 -7.75
CA TYR A 4 -13.77 6.88 -8.53
C TYR A 4 -12.61 7.55 -7.79
N ARG A 5 -12.87 8.65 -7.08
CA ARG A 5 -11.86 9.35 -6.28
C ARG A 5 -11.48 8.55 -5.04
N GLU A 6 -12.43 7.89 -4.38
CA GLU A 6 -12.14 6.98 -3.27
C GLU A 6 -11.33 5.76 -3.75
N ALA A 7 -11.69 5.20 -4.90
CA ALA A 7 -10.92 4.11 -5.51
C ALA A 7 -9.48 4.55 -5.83
N GLU A 8 -9.29 5.73 -6.42
CA GLU A 8 -7.96 6.28 -6.72
C GLU A 8 -7.10 6.42 -5.46
N ILE A 9 -7.66 6.94 -4.37
CA ILE A 9 -6.93 7.12 -3.11
C ILE A 9 -6.57 5.75 -2.49
N ARG A 10 -7.50 4.78 -2.50
CA ARG A 10 -7.21 3.43 -1.98
C ARG A 10 -6.09 2.75 -2.78
N HIS A 11 -6.15 2.80 -4.10
CA HIS A 11 -5.09 2.25 -4.96
C HIS A 11 -3.77 3.00 -4.78
N GLY A 12 -3.80 4.33 -4.66
CA GLY A 12 -2.61 5.13 -4.39
C GLY A 12 -1.92 4.76 -3.07
N ARG A 13 -2.67 4.59 -1.98
CA ARG A 13 -2.11 4.15 -0.67
C ARG A 13 -1.49 2.76 -0.74
N LEU A 14 -2.19 1.80 -1.36
CA LEU A 14 -1.67 0.45 -1.54
C LEU A 14 -0.42 0.44 -2.42
N ALA A 15 -0.40 1.21 -3.50
CA ALA A 15 0.76 1.33 -4.38
C ALA A 15 1.95 1.98 -3.69
N MET A 16 1.73 3.02 -2.87
CA MET A 16 2.81 3.62 -2.07
C MET A 16 3.46 2.58 -1.15
N LEU A 17 2.66 1.80 -0.42
CA LEU A 17 3.17 0.72 0.43
C LEU A 17 3.92 -0.33 -0.40
N ALA A 18 3.29 -0.86 -1.45
CA ALA A 18 3.88 -1.90 -2.30
C ALA A 18 5.20 -1.47 -2.93
N SER A 19 5.29 -0.23 -3.43
CA SER A 19 6.51 0.31 -4.03
C SER A 19 7.67 0.43 -3.04
N THR A 20 7.39 0.59 -1.74
CA THR A 20 8.43 0.64 -0.71
C THR A 20 8.80 -0.75 -0.21
N PHE A 21 7.81 -1.62 -0.06
CA PHE A 21 8.00 -2.97 0.48
C PHE A 21 8.72 -3.90 -0.47
N TRP A 22 8.57 -3.74 -1.78
CA TRP A 22 9.20 -4.62 -2.77
C TRP A 22 10.74 -4.53 -2.74
N PRO A 23 11.37 -3.34 -2.88
CA PRO A 23 12.80 -3.15 -2.63
C PRO A 23 13.24 -3.67 -1.26
N LEU A 24 12.45 -3.38 -0.21
CA LEU A 24 12.78 -3.75 1.16
C LEU A 24 12.79 -5.27 1.34
N GLN A 25 11.88 -5.98 0.68
CA GLN A 25 11.80 -7.43 0.72
C GLN A 25 13.01 -8.05 0.04
N GLU A 26 13.42 -7.56 -1.13
CA GLU A 26 14.63 -8.06 -1.82
C GLU A 26 15.89 -7.84 -0.96
N MET A 27 16.00 -6.68 -0.30
CA MET A 27 17.11 -6.40 0.63
C MET A 27 17.09 -7.31 1.87
N LEU A 28 15.91 -7.61 2.41
CA LEU A 28 15.76 -8.44 3.60
C LEU A 28 16.06 -9.91 3.30
N ASP A 29 15.58 -10.39 2.14
CA ASP A 29 15.89 -11.74 1.68
C ASP A 29 17.41 -11.87 1.57
N ARG A 30 18.09 -10.93 0.89
CA ARG A 30 19.57 -10.90 0.76
C ARG A 30 20.34 -10.97 2.09
N LEU A 31 19.75 -10.48 3.18
CA LEU A 31 20.39 -10.51 4.50
C LEU A 31 20.19 -11.84 5.22
N LEU A 32 19.10 -12.56 4.96
CA LEU A 32 18.66 -13.72 5.73
C LEU A 32 18.97 -15.08 5.09
N LEU A 33 19.24 -15.15 3.79
CA LEU A 33 19.46 -16.39 3.07
C LEU A 33 20.92 -16.49 2.56
N ASP A 34 21.28 -17.61 1.93
CA ASP A 34 22.58 -17.79 1.27
C ASP A 34 22.44 -17.52 -0.23
N ASP A 35 23.53 -17.09 -0.91
CA ASP A 35 23.56 -16.62 -2.32
C ASP A 35 22.87 -17.55 -3.34
N ASP A 36 22.74 -18.84 -3.04
CA ASP A 36 22.16 -19.85 -3.93
C ASP A 36 20.61 -19.93 -3.89
N GLN A 37 19.92 -19.20 -2.99
CA GLN A 37 18.46 -19.29 -2.81
C GLN A 37 17.68 -18.03 -3.19
N TYR A 38 18.36 -17.02 -3.75
CA TYR A 38 17.72 -15.77 -4.16
C TYR A 38 17.00 -15.89 -5.49
N GLY A 39 15.74 -15.46 -5.51
CA GLY A 39 14.94 -15.35 -6.73
C GLY A 39 14.10 -14.08 -6.69
N SER A 40 13.73 -13.59 -7.87
CA SER A 40 12.84 -12.44 -8.05
C SER A 40 11.49 -12.67 -7.35
N LEU A 41 10.81 -11.64 -6.84
CA LEU A 41 9.55 -11.79 -6.07
C LEU A 41 8.45 -12.56 -6.82
N ILE A 42 8.36 -12.39 -8.14
CA ILE A 42 7.32 -12.96 -9.01
C ILE A 42 7.66 -14.39 -9.45
N TYR A 43 8.92 -14.67 -9.75
CA TYR A 43 9.37 -15.97 -10.31
C TYR A 43 10.18 -16.83 -9.34
N GLY A 44 10.50 -16.31 -8.16
CA GLY A 44 11.26 -16.98 -7.12
C GLY A 44 10.42 -18.03 -6.41
N SER A 45 11.04 -19.19 -6.16
CA SER A 45 10.53 -20.16 -5.18
C SER A 45 10.37 -19.46 -3.83
N VAL A 46 9.34 -19.81 -3.05
CA VAL A 46 9.12 -19.31 -1.69
C VAL A 46 10.42 -19.46 -0.89
N THR A 47 11.13 -18.35 -0.71
CA THR A 47 12.51 -18.33 -0.21
C THR A 47 12.57 -18.62 1.30
N LEU A 48 11.47 -18.41 2.02
CA LEU A 48 11.35 -18.67 3.47
C LEU A 48 10.11 -19.54 3.78
N PRO A 49 10.27 -20.70 4.47
CA PRO A 49 9.18 -21.64 4.73
C PRO A 49 8.03 -21.06 5.57
N TYR A 50 8.27 -19.98 6.31
CA TYR A 50 7.28 -19.31 7.14
C TYR A 50 6.54 -18.16 6.42
N PHE A 51 7.03 -17.70 5.26
CA PHE A 51 6.49 -16.54 4.55
C PHE A 51 5.04 -16.71 4.08
N PRO A 52 4.59 -17.89 3.59
CA PRO A 52 3.18 -18.10 3.25
C PRO A 52 2.25 -17.97 4.46
N LEU A 53 2.72 -18.39 5.64
CA LEU A 53 1.97 -18.28 6.89
C LEU A 53 1.86 -16.82 7.34
N VAL A 54 2.93 -16.05 7.18
CA VAL A 54 2.93 -14.60 7.47
C VAL A 54 2.04 -13.85 6.48
N MET A 55 2.11 -14.16 5.18
CA MET A 55 1.25 -13.55 4.16
C MET A 55 -0.23 -13.83 4.39
N THR A 56 -0.58 -15.08 4.69
CA THR A 56 -1.97 -15.43 5.01
C THR A 56 -2.47 -14.75 6.29
N ALA A 57 -1.62 -14.64 7.32
CA ALA A 57 -1.94 -13.88 8.53
C ALA A 57 -2.16 -12.39 8.25
N ILE A 58 -1.31 -11.77 7.42
CA ILE A 58 -1.46 -10.36 7.01
C ILE A 58 -2.74 -10.18 6.20
N MET A 59 -3.04 -11.06 5.23
CA MET A 59 -4.27 -10.99 4.44
C MET A 59 -5.52 -11.11 5.32
N LEU A 60 -5.52 -12.01 6.31
CA LEU A 60 -6.63 -12.15 7.25
C LEU A 60 -6.79 -10.88 8.10
N LEU A 61 -5.69 -10.30 8.59
CA LEU A 61 -5.71 -9.08 9.38
C LEU A 61 -6.19 -7.88 8.56
N LEU A 62 -5.72 -7.75 7.32
CA LEU A 62 -6.15 -6.68 6.40
C LEU A 62 -7.65 -6.82 6.08
N GLY A 63 -8.10 -8.04 5.79
CA GLY A 63 -9.52 -8.34 5.55
C GLY A 63 -10.40 -8.04 6.76
N TYR A 64 -9.94 -8.37 7.96
CA TYR A 64 -10.63 -7.99 9.20
C TYR A 64 -10.74 -6.47 9.36
N LEU A 65 -9.65 -5.74 9.09
CA LEU A 65 -9.61 -4.29 9.20
C LEU A 65 -10.49 -3.60 8.16
N ASP A 66 -10.56 -4.14 6.93
CA ASP A 66 -11.46 -3.67 5.88
C ASP A 66 -12.94 -3.88 6.25
N VAL A 67 -13.29 -5.05 6.79
CA VAL A 67 -14.66 -5.33 7.27
C VAL A 67 -15.03 -4.41 8.43
N TYR A 68 -14.10 -4.20 9.37
CA TYR A 68 -14.31 -3.27 10.47
C TYR A 68 -14.47 -1.82 9.97
N SER A 69 -13.64 -1.38 9.03
CA SER A 69 -13.75 -0.05 8.43
C SER A 69 -15.07 0.15 7.69
N GLN A 70 -15.59 -0.87 7.00
CA GLN A 70 -16.91 -0.81 6.37
C GLN A 70 -18.02 -0.76 7.40
N ALA A 71 -17.96 -1.59 8.44
CA ALA A 71 -18.95 -1.59 9.52
C ALA A 71 -19.02 -0.22 10.23
N VAL A 72 -17.87 0.43 10.48
CA VAL A 72 -17.83 1.79 11.05
C VAL A 72 -18.46 2.81 10.10
N LYS A 73 -18.17 2.74 8.79
CA LYS A 73 -18.78 3.62 7.79
C LYS A 73 -20.29 3.46 7.70
N ASP A 74 -20.80 2.23 7.83
CA ASP A 74 -22.23 1.93 7.77
C ASP A 74 -22.96 2.32 9.06
N MET A 75 -22.31 2.21 10.23
CA MET A 75 -22.87 2.56 11.54
C MET A 75 -23.02 4.06 11.76
N ASP A 76 -22.14 4.87 11.17
CA ASP A 76 -22.13 6.32 11.42
C ASP A 76 -23.22 7.10 10.64
N GLU A 77 -23.97 6.46 9.73
CA GLU A 77 -25.08 7.10 8.97
C GLU A 77 -24.74 8.50 8.39
N ILE A 78 -23.45 8.77 8.09
CA ILE A 78 -23.03 10.03 7.46
C ILE A 78 -23.32 9.91 5.97
N GLY A 79 -24.60 10.06 5.64
CA GLY A 79 -25.08 10.29 4.30
C GLY A 79 -24.32 11.45 3.65
N GLU A 80 -23.74 11.16 2.49
CA GLU A 80 -23.34 12.13 1.45
C GLU A 80 -22.23 13.16 1.78
N ALA A 81 -21.91 13.43 3.06
CA ALA A 81 -20.93 14.44 3.49
C ALA A 81 -19.53 13.88 3.81
N PHE A 82 -19.25 12.62 3.46
CA PHE A 82 -17.91 12.05 3.60
C PHE A 82 -16.98 12.59 2.51
N LEU A 83 -15.92 13.29 2.91
CA LEU A 83 -14.82 13.65 2.00
C LEU A 83 -14.11 12.35 1.59
N PRO A 84 -14.03 12.01 0.29
CA PRO A 84 -13.37 10.79 -0.14
C PRO A 84 -11.89 10.83 0.26
N GLY A 85 -11.48 9.91 1.14
CA GLY A 85 -10.12 9.81 1.67
C GLY A 85 -9.98 10.05 3.19
N ASP A 86 -11.03 10.52 3.88
CA ASP A 86 -11.04 10.72 5.34
C ASP A 86 -11.16 9.39 6.08
N CYS A 87 -10.06 8.66 6.18
CA CYS A 87 -9.94 7.63 7.20
C CYS A 87 -9.64 8.38 8.50
N PHE A 88 -10.48 8.23 9.54
CA PHE A 88 -10.31 8.81 10.90
C PHE A 88 -9.06 8.29 11.65
N TRP A 89 -8.00 7.97 10.91
CA TRP A 89 -6.74 7.43 11.34
C TRP A 89 -5.69 8.54 11.28
N ASP A 90 -5.65 9.36 12.33
CA ASP A 90 -4.59 10.36 12.56
C ASP A 90 -4.07 10.22 13.99
N PRO A 91 -3.23 9.19 14.28
CA PRO A 91 -2.69 8.98 15.63
C PRO A 91 -1.78 10.12 16.09
N LEU A 92 -1.23 10.89 15.14
CA LEU A 92 -0.30 11.99 15.39
C LEU A 92 -1.00 13.36 15.43
N LYS A 93 -2.33 13.41 15.22
CA LYS A 93 -3.16 14.63 15.27
C LYS A 93 -2.61 15.77 14.41
N VAL A 94 -1.97 15.45 13.28
CA VAL A 94 -1.31 16.45 12.42
C VAL A 94 -2.34 17.37 11.75
N LEU A 95 -3.57 16.89 11.56
CA LEU A 95 -4.67 17.63 10.96
C LEU A 95 -5.57 18.33 11.99
N GLU A 96 -5.36 18.10 13.29
CA GLU A 96 -6.15 18.70 14.37
C GLU A 96 -5.74 20.18 14.55
N GLY A 97 -6.64 21.11 14.20
CA GLY A 97 -6.41 22.55 14.30
C GLY A 97 -5.69 23.21 13.10
N ALA A 98 -5.38 22.45 12.04
CA ALA A 98 -4.78 23.00 10.82
C ALA A 98 -5.80 23.81 9.97
N PRO A 99 -5.39 24.91 9.32
CA PRO A 99 -6.25 25.66 8.42
C PRO A 99 -6.66 24.82 7.20
N ASP A 100 -7.86 25.06 6.66
CA ASP A 100 -8.41 24.26 5.55
C ASP A 100 -7.53 24.24 4.30
N SER A 101 -6.75 25.31 4.07
CA SER A 101 -5.76 25.38 2.99
C SER A 101 -4.63 24.35 3.16
N MET A 102 -4.20 24.09 4.39
CA MET A 102 -3.17 23.10 4.71
C MET A 102 -3.69 21.68 4.51
N LYS A 103 -4.93 21.41 4.94
CA LYS A 103 -5.58 20.09 4.74
C LYS A 103 -5.67 19.75 3.26
N ARG A 104 -6.12 20.70 2.43
CA ARG A 104 -6.20 20.52 0.99
C ARG A 104 -4.84 20.31 0.34
N ASN A 105 -3.80 21.03 0.78
CA ASN A 105 -2.44 20.82 0.28
C ASN A 105 -1.93 19.41 0.60
N MET A 106 -2.17 18.91 1.82
CA MET A 106 -1.76 17.55 2.21
C MET A 106 -2.49 16.48 1.39
N GLN A 107 -3.79 16.64 1.15
CA GLN A 107 -4.56 15.74 0.27
C GLN A 107 -4.04 15.74 -1.17
N GLU A 108 -3.67 16.91 -1.71
CA GLU A 108 -3.08 17.02 -3.05
C GLU A 108 -1.71 16.33 -3.14
N ARG A 109 -0.89 16.43 -2.08
CA ARG A 109 0.40 15.74 -1.98
C ARG A 109 0.24 14.23 -1.90
N GLU A 110 -0.71 13.75 -1.12
CA GLU A 110 -1.05 12.33 -1.04
C GLU A 110 -1.47 11.80 -2.41
N LEU A 111 -2.34 12.53 -3.12
CA LEU A 111 -2.81 12.14 -4.44
C LEU A 111 -1.67 12.11 -5.47
N PHE A 112 -0.79 13.11 -5.46
CA PHE A 112 0.35 13.16 -6.36
C PHE A 112 1.31 12.00 -6.12
N ASN A 113 1.69 11.75 -4.87
CA ASN A 113 2.57 10.64 -4.51
C ASN A 113 1.92 9.28 -4.81
N GLY A 114 0.61 9.14 -4.57
CA GLY A 114 -0.14 7.94 -4.90
C GLY A 114 -0.12 7.62 -6.40
N ARG A 115 -0.27 8.63 -7.27
CA ARG A 115 -0.18 8.45 -8.73
C ARG A 115 1.21 8.04 -9.19
N VAL A 116 2.24 8.69 -8.64
CA VAL A 116 3.65 8.34 -8.94
C VAL A 116 3.93 6.91 -8.48
N ALA A 117 3.46 6.50 -7.31
CA ALA A 117 3.64 5.15 -6.80
C ALA A 117 2.91 4.10 -7.65
N MET A 118 1.71 4.39 -8.15
CA MET A 118 1.00 3.47 -9.07
C MET A 118 1.80 3.23 -10.35
N LEU A 119 2.44 4.27 -10.90
CA LEU A 119 3.32 4.13 -12.07
C LEU A 119 4.62 3.40 -11.74
N ALA A 120 5.23 3.68 -10.59
CA ALA A 120 6.44 3.01 -10.14
C ALA A 120 6.23 1.50 -9.96
N PHE A 121 5.13 1.11 -9.31
CA PHE A 121 4.77 -0.30 -9.15
C PHE A 121 4.56 -0.99 -10.50
N ALA A 122 3.89 -0.33 -11.45
CA ALA A 122 3.72 -0.88 -12.80
C ALA A 122 5.06 -1.05 -13.53
N ALA A 123 6.01 -0.13 -13.33
CA ALA A 123 7.35 -0.23 -13.90
C ALA A 123 8.14 -1.41 -13.30
N PHE A 124 8.08 -1.62 -11.99
CA PHE A 124 8.71 -2.76 -11.32
C PHE A 124 8.20 -4.10 -11.84
N VAL A 125 6.87 -4.25 -11.97
CA VAL A 125 6.25 -5.45 -12.54
C VAL A 125 6.69 -5.66 -14.00
N TRP A 126 6.77 -4.59 -14.78
CA TRP A 126 7.19 -4.66 -16.18
C TRP A 126 8.65 -5.06 -16.32
N GLU A 127 9.54 -4.47 -15.51
CA GLU A 127 10.97 -4.74 -15.51
C GLU A 127 11.24 -6.21 -15.15
N GLU A 128 10.71 -6.68 -14.02
CA GLU A 128 10.87 -8.06 -13.58
C GLU A 128 10.22 -9.07 -14.54
N GLY A 129 9.12 -8.70 -15.18
CA GLY A 129 8.44 -9.52 -16.19
C GLY A 129 9.27 -9.74 -17.46
N ILE A 130 10.23 -8.86 -17.78
CA ILE A 130 11.11 -8.97 -18.95
C ILE A 130 12.47 -9.57 -18.57
N THR A 131 13.07 -9.08 -17.47
CA THR A 131 14.44 -9.45 -17.09
C THR A 131 14.48 -10.78 -16.33
N HIS A 132 13.40 -11.14 -15.63
CA HIS A 132 13.36 -12.24 -14.67
C HIS A 132 14.46 -12.16 -13.61
N LEU A 133 14.98 -10.96 -13.36
CA LEU A 133 16.01 -10.65 -12.38
C LEU A 133 15.40 -9.79 -11.26
N PRO A 134 15.92 -9.87 -10.02
CA PRO A 134 15.51 -8.97 -8.95
C PRO A 134 15.79 -7.51 -9.31
N LEU A 135 15.00 -6.58 -8.77
CA LEU A 135 15.14 -5.14 -9.05
C LEU A 135 16.42 -4.55 -8.43
N ILE A 136 16.91 -5.15 -7.36
CA ILE A 136 18.16 -4.79 -6.68
C ILE A 136 19.19 -5.90 -6.88
N GLU A 137 20.31 -5.57 -7.52
CA GLU A 137 21.51 -6.41 -7.65
C GLU A 137 22.35 -6.48 -6.36
#